data_AF-A0A0G1XMB6-F1
#
_entry.id   AF-A0A0G1XMB6-F1
#
_cell.length_a   1.000
_cell.length_b   1.000
_cell.length_c   1.000
_cell.angle_alpha   90.00
_cell.angle_beta   90.00
_cell.angle_gamma   90.00
#
_symmetry.space_group_name_H-M   'P 1'
#
loop_
_entity.id
_entity.type
_entity.pdbx_description
1 polymer ?
#
loop_
_entity_poly.entity_id
_entity_poly.type
_entity_poly.pdbx_seq_one_letter_code
_entity_poly.pdbx_strand_id
1 'polypeptide(L)'
;MARLDQIVFTELGPTLRALSDAGATTQDADWIRSPGNAALVADFLHQQVEFANKNPFGLSAQEILKRLREAATKMGWQIGEDVYERLAKTAPAWPKGRLAFRSLRIRFGEGDKGVAQTFEAHAARIKKVFDPKFWRWEHLLSGMHPYQGKDVERLRLLAGNETHKPVIEWMTFDLDANRKRKSVAAVRGPKSLADEGLAFTWLFPEYAAAIDYDKRPAYFLGGYELNVPGGGGEPWQSVPYVNRDTDTGRVRLNANWHGSGHSSYSVPAFGE
;
A
#
# COMPACT_ATOMS: atom_id res chain seq x y z
N MET A 1 -0.42 27.56 4.51
CA MET A 1 -0.32 27.07 5.90
C MET A 1 -0.97 28.10 6.80
N ALA A 2 -1.77 27.66 7.77
CA ALA A 2 -2.26 28.56 8.82
C ALA A 2 -1.07 29.09 9.63
N ARG A 3 -1.11 30.35 10.04
CA ARG A 3 -0.07 30.94 10.89
C ARG A 3 -0.32 30.56 12.35
N LEU A 4 0.73 30.48 13.18
CA LEU A 4 0.60 30.11 14.59
C LEU A 4 -0.31 31.07 15.39
N ASP A 5 -0.40 32.34 14.98
CA ASP A 5 -1.30 33.35 15.55
C ASP A 5 -2.79 33.13 15.21
N GLN A 6 -3.10 32.14 14.36
CA GLN A 6 -4.46 31.72 14.01
C GLN A 6 -4.95 30.54 14.85
N ILE A 7 -4.11 29.97 15.73
CA ILE A 7 -4.50 28.93 16.69
C ILE A 7 -5.29 29.59 17.82
N VAL A 8 -6.49 29.08 18.11
CA VAL A 8 -7.33 29.60 19.20
C VAL A 8 -6.63 29.31 20.53
N PHE A 9 -6.69 30.26 21.49
CA PHE A 9 -5.98 30.14 22.78
C PHE A 9 -6.26 28.82 23.53
N THR A 10 -7.45 28.24 23.34
CA THR A 10 -7.84 26.93 23.90
C THR A 10 -7.04 25.75 23.33
N GLU A 11 -6.52 25.86 22.11
CA GLU A 11 -5.68 24.86 21.45
C GLU A 11 -4.17 25.02 21.76
N LEU A 12 -3.75 26.21 22.20
CA LEU A 12 -2.40 26.47 22.68
C LEU A 12 -2.08 25.75 24.01
N GLY A 13 -3.07 25.62 24.89
CA GLY A 13 -2.90 24.98 26.20
C GLY A 13 -2.42 23.52 26.15
N PRO A 14 -3.01 22.65 25.32
CA PRO A 14 -2.49 21.29 25.08
C PRO A 14 -1.06 21.26 24.52
N THR A 15 -0.72 22.14 23.58
CA THR A 15 0.64 22.20 22.99
C THR A 15 1.68 22.59 24.04
N LEU A 16 1.40 23.61 24.85
CA LEU A 16 2.30 24.04 25.93
C LEU A 16 2.49 22.95 26.98
N ARG A 17 1.44 22.19 27.30
CA ARG A 17 1.54 21.02 28.19
C ARG A 17 2.44 19.94 27.63
N ALA A 18 2.26 19.57 26.36
CA ALA A 18 3.11 18.57 25.71
C ALA A 18 4.59 19.00 25.67
N LEU A 19 4.86 20.29 25.46
CA LEU A 19 6.22 20.83 25.53
C LEU A 19 6.79 20.77 26.95
N SER A 20 6.00 21.15 27.97
CA SER A 20 6.40 21.06 29.38
C SER A 20 6.67 19.61 29.82
N ASP A 21 5.82 18.66 29.41
CA ASP A 21 6.00 17.23 29.71
C ASP A 21 7.26 16.66 29.03
N ALA A 22 7.64 17.21 27.87
CA ALA A 22 8.89 16.92 27.19
C ALA A 22 10.12 17.64 27.79
N GLY A 23 9.93 18.45 28.84
CA GLY A 23 10.98 19.14 29.57
C GLY A 23 11.30 20.57 29.12
N ALA A 24 10.48 21.16 28.23
CA ALA A 24 10.65 22.56 27.84
C ALA A 24 10.37 23.51 29.01
N THR A 25 11.23 24.51 29.17
CA THR A 25 11.22 25.47 30.28
C THR A 25 10.83 26.87 29.83
N THR A 26 10.56 27.77 30.78
CA THR A 26 10.37 29.19 30.49
C THR A 26 11.63 29.83 29.91
N GLN A 27 12.82 29.33 30.28
CA GLN A 27 14.10 29.80 29.73
C GLN A 27 14.24 29.44 28.24
N ASP A 28 13.74 28.28 27.82
CA ASP A 28 13.68 27.91 26.40
C ASP A 28 12.76 28.85 25.63
N ALA A 29 11.60 29.21 26.21
CA ALA A 29 10.68 30.16 25.61
C ALA A 29 11.30 31.56 25.45
N ASP A 30 12.06 32.04 26.43
CA ASP A 30 12.77 33.32 26.36
C ASP A 30 13.90 33.30 25.34
N TRP A 31 14.63 32.18 25.24
CA TRP A 31 15.63 31.98 24.20
C TRP A 31 15.01 32.01 22.80
N ILE A 32 13.87 31.35 22.57
CA ILE A 32 13.16 31.34 21.28
C ILE A 32 12.73 32.76 20.86
N ARG A 33 12.27 33.58 21.82
CA ARG A 33 11.83 34.97 21.55
C ARG A 33 12.97 35.92 21.21
N SER A 34 14.22 35.52 21.45
CA SER A 34 15.39 36.34 21.13
C SER A 34 15.56 36.46 19.60
N PRO A 35 16.09 37.60 19.09
CA PRO A 35 16.19 37.85 17.66
C PRO A 35 16.90 36.73 16.90
N GLY A 36 16.29 36.22 15.82
CA GLY A 36 16.84 35.17 14.96
C GLY A 36 16.60 33.73 15.43
N ASN A 37 16.37 33.50 16.73
CA ASN A 37 16.22 32.14 17.27
C ASN A 37 14.90 31.47 16.88
N ALA A 38 13.81 32.24 16.77
CA ALA A 38 12.53 31.71 16.30
C ALA A 38 12.62 31.10 14.88
N ALA A 39 13.44 31.68 14.00
CA ALA A 39 13.67 31.14 12.66
C ALA A 39 14.43 29.80 12.71
N LEU A 40 15.46 29.71 13.56
CA LEU A 40 16.20 28.45 13.77
C LEU A 40 15.31 27.33 14.29
N VAL A 41 14.41 27.62 15.24
CA VAL A 41 13.46 26.63 15.75
C VAL A 41 12.43 26.26 14.69
N ALA A 42 11.92 27.21 13.91
CA ALA A 42 11.02 26.90 12.80
C ALA A 42 11.70 25.99 11.76
N ASP A 43 12.94 26.30 11.38
CA ASP A 43 13.72 25.47 10.45
C ASP A 43 14.00 24.08 11.01
N PHE A 44 14.39 23.99 12.28
CA PHE A 44 14.59 22.70 12.96
C PHE A 44 13.29 21.88 13.00
N LEU A 45 12.16 22.49 13.38
CA LEU A 45 10.86 21.83 13.40
C LEU A 45 10.46 21.36 12.00
N HIS A 46 10.65 22.18 10.97
CA HIS A 46 10.39 21.77 9.59
C HIS A 46 11.27 20.60 9.17
N GLN A 47 12.57 20.63 9.46
CA GLN A 47 13.48 19.53 9.16
C GLN A 47 13.12 18.24 9.91
N GLN A 48 12.74 18.33 11.19
CA GLN A 48 12.30 17.17 11.96
C GLN A 48 10.99 16.60 11.44
N VAL A 49 10.03 17.46 11.05
CA VAL A 49 8.77 17.04 10.43
C VAL A 49 9.03 16.37 9.08
N GLU A 50 9.91 16.92 8.24
CA GLU A 50 10.31 16.31 6.97
C GLU A 50 10.99 14.95 7.19
N PHE A 51 11.90 14.85 8.16
CA PHE A 51 12.57 13.60 8.50
C PHE A 51 11.60 12.55 9.03
N ALA A 52 10.71 12.94 9.95
CA ALA A 52 9.70 12.05 10.53
C ALA A 52 8.69 11.54 9.50
N ASN A 53 8.42 12.34 8.47
CA ASN A 53 7.51 12.02 7.36
C ASN A 53 8.20 11.33 6.18
N LYS A 54 9.52 11.14 6.20
CA LYS A 54 10.24 10.43 5.15
C LYS A 54 9.83 8.96 5.14
N ASN A 55 9.52 8.42 3.96
CA ASN A 55 9.23 6.99 3.81
C ASN A 55 10.53 6.18 4.01
N PRO A 56 10.61 5.29 5.03
CA PRO A 56 11.83 4.52 5.31
C PRO A 56 12.09 3.40 4.29
N PHE A 57 11.14 3.12 3.40
CA PHE A 57 11.22 2.14 2.32
C PHE A 57 11.36 2.79 0.94
N GLY A 58 11.70 4.09 0.90
CA GLY A 58 11.87 4.83 -0.35
C GLY A 58 12.94 4.21 -1.26
N LEU A 59 12.56 3.91 -2.50
CA LEU A 59 13.47 3.38 -3.53
C LEU A 59 13.64 4.37 -4.69
N SER A 60 14.85 4.40 -5.26
CA SER A 60 15.07 5.11 -6.52
C SER A 60 14.27 4.46 -7.66
N ALA A 61 13.98 5.23 -8.71
CA ALA A 61 13.29 4.67 -9.88
C ALA A 61 14.14 3.57 -10.54
N GLN A 62 15.46 3.76 -10.59
CA GLN A 62 16.41 2.78 -11.10
C GLN A 62 16.37 1.46 -10.32
N GLU A 63 16.27 1.51 -8.99
CA GLU A 63 16.19 0.29 -8.17
C GLU A 63 14.87 -0.45 -8.40
N ILE A 64 13.74 0.25 -8.53
CA ILE A 64 12.45 -0.38 -8.88
C ILE A 64 12.52 -1.04 -10.27
N LEU A 65 13.12 -0.38 -11.26
CA LEU A 65 13.27 -0.94 -12.60
C LEU A 65 14.24 -2.12 -12.64
N LYS A 66 15.30 -2.10 -11.82
CA LYS A 66 16.18 -3.25 -11.63
C LYS A 66 15.41 -4.45 -11.07
N ARG A 67 14.61 -4.24 -10.01
CA ARG A 67 13.75 -5.29 -9.42
C ARG A 67 12.73 -5.83 -10.43
N LEU A 68 12.15 -4.96 -11.27
CA LEU A 68 11.27 -5.38 -12.37
C LEU A 68 12.01 -6.27 -13.36
N ARG A 69 13.19 -5.85 -13.83
CA ARG A 69 14.00 -6.61 -14.81
C ARG A 69 14.41 -7.97 -14.27
N GLU A 70 14.85 -8.03 -13.01
CA GLU A 70 15.14 -9.30 -12.34
C GLU A 70 13.91 -10.20 -12.22
N ALA A 71 12.75 -9.63 -11.90
CA ALA A 71 11.50 -10.39 -11.86
C ALA A 71 11.14 -10.92 -13.25
N ALA A 72 11.24 -10.09 -14.28
CA ALA A 72 10.95 -10.46 -15.66
C ALA A 72 11.83 -11.64 -16.12
N THR A 73 13.14 -11.54 -15.91
CA THR A 73 14.08 -12.62 -16.23
C THR A 73 13.76 -13.91 -15.47
N LYS A 74 13.54 -13.83 -14.15
CA LYS A 74 13.29 -15.02 -13.32
C LYS A 74 11.95 -15.69 -13.61
N MET A 75 10.96 -14.91 -14.04
CA MET A 75 9.61 -15.39 -14.31
C MET A 75 9.37 -15.67 -15.80
N GLY A 76 10.34 -15.39 -16.67
CA GLY A 76 10.20 -15.52 -18.12
C GLY A 76 9.18 -14.53 -18.73
N TRP A 77 8.95 -13.38 -18.09
CA TRP A 77 8.06 -12.35 -18.64
C TRP A 77 8.74 -11.64 -19.81
N GLN A 78 8.07 -11.62 -20.95
CA GLN A 78 8.54 -10.96 -22.17
C GLN A 78 8.21 -9.46 -22.12
N ILE A 79 9.02 -8.69 -21.40
CA ILE A 79 8.90 -7.22 -21.34
C ILE A 79 9.94 -6.62 -22.28
N GLY A 80 9.48 -5.83 -23.26
CA GLY A 80 10.34 -5.15 -24.23
C GLY A 80 11.23 -4.09 -23.60
N GLU A 81 12.41 -3.86 -24.19
CA GLU A 81 13.38 -2.85 -23.74
C GLU A 81 12.80 -1.43 -23.81
N ASP A 82 11.95 -1.16 -24.79
CA ASP A 82 11.21 0.09 -24.97
C ASP A 82 10.37 0.46 -23.74
N VAL A 83 9.81 -0.55 -23.04
CA VAL A 83 9.05 -0.35 -21.81
C VAL A 83 9.96 0.17 -20.70
N TYR A 84 11.14 -0.44 -20.51
CA TYR A 84 12.10 0.01 -19.49
C TYR A 84 12.62 1.41 -19.78
N GLU A 85 12.95 1.72 -21.03
CA GLU A 85 13.40 3.05 -21.45
C GLU A 85 12.32 4.11 -21.19
N ARG A 86 11.06 3.81 -21.55
CA ARG A 86 9.92 4.69 -21.27
C ARG A 86 9.76 4.92 -19.77
N LEU A 87 9.79 3.87 -18.96
CA LEU A 87 9.65 3.99 -17.51
C LEU A 87 10.81 4.78 -16.89
N ALA A 88 12.05 4.60 -17.36
CA ALA A 88 13.20 5.35 -16.85
C ALA A 88 13.04 6.87 -17.06
N LYS A 89 12.37 7.29 -18.14
CA LYS A 89 12.12 8.69 -18.48
C LYS A 89 10.88 9.29 -17.81
N THR A 90 9.94 8.47 -17.37
CA THR A 90 8.60 8.90 -16.91
C THR A 90 8.33 8.67 -15.43
N ALA A 91 9.37 8.34 -14.65
CA ALA A 91 9.21 8.11 -13.22
C ALA A 91 8.68 9.35 -12.50
N PRO A 92 7.51 9.30 -11.83
CA PRO A 92 6.99 10.44 -11.09
C PRO A 92 7.88 10.73 -9.87
N ALA A 93 7.74 11.90 -9.27
CA ALA A 93 8.38 12.21 -7.99
C ALA A 93 7.95 11.21 -6.91
N TRP A 94 8.77 11.03 -5.87
CA TRP A 94 8.36 10.23 -4.72
C TRP A 94 7.22 10.95 -4.00
N PRO A 95 6.07 10.30 -3.73
CA PRO A 95 4.93 10.97 -3.12
C PRO A 95 5.22 11.34 -1.66
N LYS A 96 4.55 12.39 -1.17
CA LYS A 96 4.68 12.83 0.22
C LYS A 96 3.96 11.85 1.16
N GLY A 97 4.57 11.60 2.33
CA GLY A 97 3.99 10.78 3.38
C GLY A 97 4.83 9.56 3.71
N ARG A 98 4.79 9.15 4.98
CA ARG A 98 5.61 8.06 5.53
C ARG A 98 5.30 6.70 4.91
N LEU A 99 4.06 6.49 4.48
CA LEU A 99 3.56 5.27 3.85
C LEU A 99 3.04 5.52 2.43
N ALA A 100 3.49 6.60 1.80
CA ALA A 100 3.22 6.87 0.40
C ALA A 100 4.32 6.31 -0.50
N PHE A 101 3.94 5.63 -1.58
CA PHE A 101 4.86 4.88 -2.44
C PHE A 101 4.69 5.25 -3.91
N ARG A 102 5.82 5.31 -4.61
CA ARG A 102 5.88 5.14 -6.06
C ARG A 102 6.17 3.67 -6.35
N SER A 103 5.35 3.04 -7.18
CA SER A 103 5.49 1.63 -7.59
C SER A 103 5.03 1.47 -9.04
N LEU A 104 4.85 0.23 -9.48
CA LEU A 104 4.38 -0.11 -10.82
C LEU A 104 3.03 -0.82 -10.77
N ARG A 105 2.15 -0.47 -11.71
CA ARG A 105 1.07 -1.34 -12.16
C ARG A 105 1.64 -2.24 -13.24
N ILE A 106 1.45 -3.56 -13.13
CA ILE A 106 1.99 -4.56 -14.05
C ILE A 106 0.86 -5.53 -14.37
N ARG A 107 0.32 -5.43 -15.57
CA ARG A 107 -0.83 -6.22 -16.04
C ARG A 107 -0.49 -6.99 -17.29
N PHE A 108 -0.95 -8.24 -17.33
CA PHE A 108 -0.83 -9.13 -18.46
C PHE A 108 -2.22 -9.52 -18.97
N GLY A 109 -2.34 -9.75 -20.27
CA GLY A 109 -3.59 -10.13 -20.91
C GLY A 109 -4.72 -9.10 -20.80
N GLU A 110 -5.93 -9.51 -21.15
CA GLU A 110 -7.14 -8.68 -21.14
C GLU A 110 -8.35 -9.41 -20.57
N GLY A 111 -9.29 -8.66 -19.99
CA GLY A 111 -10.55 -9.20 -19.47
C GLY A 111 -10.34 -10.24 -18.37
N ASP A 112 -11.29 -11.16 -18.22
CA ASP A 112 -11.28 -12.20 -17.17
C ASP A 112 -9.98 -13.03 -17.17
N LYS A 113 -9.52 -13.42 -18.36
CA LYS A 113 -8.26 -14.18 -18.51
C LYS A 113 -7.05 -13.34 -18.10
N GLY A 114 -7.03 -12.05 -18.46
CA GLY A 114 -5.95 -11.14 -18.08
C GLY A 114 -5.87 -10.90 -16.57
N VAL A 115 -7.03 -10.76 -15.91
CA VAL A 115 -7.11 -10.63 -14.44
C VAL A 115 -6.52 -11.87 -13.77
N ALA A 116 -6.95 -13.07 -14.16
CA ALA A 116 -6.42 -14.31 -13.61
C ALA A 116 -4.91 -14.47 -13.89
N GLN A 117 -4.47 -14.23 -15.13
CA GLN A 117 -3.07 -14.30 -15.52
C GLN A 117 -2.20 -13.34 -14.68
N THR A 118 -2.67 -12.11 -14.49
CA THR A 118 -1.95 -11.09 -13.71
C THR A 118 -1.85 -11.47 -12.24
N PHE A 119 -2.97 -11.91 -11.66
CA PHE A 119 -3.01 -12.33 -10.27
C PHE A 119 -2.05 -13.49 -9.99
N GLU A 120 -2.09 -14.55 -10.81
CA GLU A 120 -1.21 -15.71 -10.65
C GLU A 120 0.25 -15.38 -10.90
N ALA A 121 0.57 -14.54 -11.89
CA ALA A 121 1.93 -14.10 -12.15
C ALA A 121 2.55 -13.39 -10.94
N HIS A 122 1.78 -12.49 -10.30
CA HIS A 122 2.24 -11.82 -9.09
C HIS A 122 2.30 -12.75 -7.88
N ALA A 123 1.31 -13.60 -7.65
CA ALA A 123 1.34 -14.56 -6.55
C ALA A 123 2.55 -15.50 -6.66
N ALA A 124 2.88 -15.96 -7.86
CA ALA A 124 4.06 -16.78 -8.13
C ALA A 124 5.36 -16.00 -7.85
N ARG A 125 5.42 -14.71 -8.22
CA ARG A 125 6.59 -13.87 -7.94
C ARG A 125 6.75 -13.61 -6.44
N ILE A 126 5.66 -13.29 -5.72
CA ILE A 126 5.65 -13.15 -4.25
C ILE A 126 6.17 -14.43 -3.62
N LYS A 127 5.66 -15.60 -4.03
CA LYS A 127 6.18 -16.88 -3.54
C LYS A 127 7.70 -16.99 -3.72
N LYS A 128 8.24 -16.68 -4.90
CA LYS A 128 9.69 -16.72 -5.15
C LYS A 128 10.51 -15.74 -4.30
N VAL A 129 9.93 -14.60 -3.92
CA VAL A 129 10.62 -13.59 -3.09
C VAL A 129 10.64 -13.98 -1.61
N PHE A 130 9.56 -14.59 -1.12
CA PHE A 130 9.42 -14.91 0.30
C PHE A 130 9.59 -16.39 0.64
N ASP A 131 9.93 -17.26 -0.31
CA ASP A 131 10.18 -18.68 -0.05
C ASP A 131 11.27 -18.89 1.01
N PRO A 132 11.10 -19.80 1.99
CA PRO A 132 9.95 -20.68 2.27
C PRO A 132 8.88 -20.04 3.18
N LYS A 133 9.02 -18.75 3.51
CA LYS A 133 8.15 -17.97 4.40
C LYS A 133 6.98 -17.30 3.67
N PHE A 134 6.45 -17.94 2.63
CA PHE A 134 5.23 -17.52 1.95
C PHE A 134 4.08 -18.48 2.20
N TRP A 135 2.90 -17.95 2.49
CA TRP A 135 1.68 -18.74 2.55
C TRP A 135 0.56 -18.04 1.77
N ARG A 136 -0.17 -18.80 0.98
CA ARG A 136 -1.36 -18.34 0.26
C ARG A 136 -2.54 -19.17 0.73
N TRP A 137 -3.64 -18.51 1.05
CA TRP A 137 -4.88 -19.19 1.39
C TRP A 137 -5.37 -20.05 0.21
N GLU A 138 -5.70 -21.30 0.47
CA GLU A 138 -6.05 -22.29 -0.55
C GLU A 138 -7.31 -21.94 -1.36
N HIS A 139 -8.22 -21.16 -0.78
CA HIS A 139 -9.44 -20.71 -1.47
C HIS A 139 -9.29 -19.39 -2.21
N LEU A 140 -8.15 -18.70 -2.03
CA LEU A 140 -7.81 -17.51 -2.79
C LEU A 140 -7.30 -17.92 -4.16
N LEU A 141 -8.24 -18.14 -5.07
CA LEU A 141 -8.04 -18.64 -6.44
C LEU A 141 -8.45 -17.56 -7.45
N SER A 142 -7.94 -17.63 -8.67
CA SER A 142 -8.32 -16.72 -9.77
C SER A 142 -8.78 -17.49 -10.99
N GLY A 143 -9.66 -16.89 -11.81
CA GLY A 143 -10.29 -17.58 -12.94
C GLY A 143 -11.39 -18.56 -12.50
N MET A 144 -11.74 -19.50 -13.39
CA MET A 144 -12.82 -20.47 -13.18
C MET A 144 -12.35 -21.65 -12.34
N HIS A 145 -13.05 -21.94 -11.25
CA HIS A 145 -12.81 -23.13 -10.43
C HIS A 145 -14.11 -23.79 -9.97
N PRO A 146 -14.11 -25.12 -9.78
CA PRO A 146 -15.26 -25.82 -9.22
C PRO A 146 -15.61 -25.32 -7.80
N TYR A 147 -16.87 -24.99 -7.59
CA TYR A 147 -17.44 -24.67 -6.29
C TYR A 147 -18.87 -25.18 -6.22
N GLN A 148 -19.16 -26.05 -5.24
CA GLN A 148 -20.49 -26.67 -5.07
C GLN A 148 -21.04 -27.33 -6.36
N GLY A 149 -20.17 -27.99 -7.12
CA GLY A 149 -20.55 -28.72 -8.34
C GLY A 149 -20.74 -27.87 -9.60
N LYS A 150 -20.40 -26.57 -9.56
CA LYS A 150 -20.38 -25.70 -10.74
C LYS A 150 -19.08 -24.94 -10.83
N ASP A 151 -18.59 -24.70 -12.05
CA ASP A 151 -17.47 -23.80 -12.24
C ASP A 151 -17.93 -22.36 -12.04
N VAL A 152 -17.24 -21.65 -11.15
CA VAL A 152 -17.51 -20.24 -10.86
C VAL A 152 -16.22 -19.45 -11.00
N GLU A 153 -16.35 -18.22 -11.47
CA GLU A 153 -15.25 -17.26 -11.41
C GLU A 153 -14.93 -16.97 -9.94
N ARG A 154 -13.65 -17.05 -9.58
CA ARG A 154 -13.21 -16.93 -8.19
C ARG A 154 -12.76 -15.53 -7.81
N LEU A 155 -12.28 -14.74 -8.76
CA LEU A 155 -11.71 -13.42 -8.54
C LEU A 155 -12.09 -12.50 -9.70
N ARG A 156 -12.48 -11.27 -9.39
CA ARG A 156 -12.72 -10.22 -10.39
C ARG A 156 -12.28 -8.85 -9.88
N LEU A 157 -12.11 -7.91 -10.79
CA LEU A 157 -11.94 -6.50 -10.46
C LEU A 157 -13.27 -5.91 -10.00
N LEU A 158 -13.24 -5.12 -8.93
CA LEU A 158 -14.39 -4.35 -8.43
C LEU A 158 -14.90 -3.36 -9.48
N ALA A 159 -14.00 -2.84 -10.31
CA ALA A 159 -14.34 -1.92 -11.40
C ALA A 159 -14.81 -2.64 -12.68
N GLY A 160 -14.92 -3.97 -12.67
CA GLY A 160 -15.21 -4.78 -13.86
C GLY A 160 -13.94 -5.25 -14.57
N ASN A 161 -13.90 -6.52 -14.99
CA ASN A 161 -12.73 -7.13 -15.63
C ASN A 161 -12.44 -6.54 -17.01
N GLU A 162 -13.44 -5.96 -17.68
CA GLU A 162 -13.30 -5.25 -18.95
C GLU A 162 -12.36 -4.04 -18.86
N THR A 163 -12.16 -3.52 -17.65
CA THR A 163 -11.19 -2.44 -17.37
C THR A 163 -9.73 -2.94 -17.32
N HIS A 164 -9.52 -4.25 -17.33
CA HIS A 164 -8.19 -4.85 -17.32
C HIS A 164 -7.56 -4.87 -18.72
N LYS A 165 -6.48 -4.10 -18.87
CA LYS A 165 -5.66 -4.03 -20.08
C LYS A 165 -4.18 -4.29 -19.74
N PRO A 166 -3.40 -4.85 -20.67
CA PRO A 166 -2.01 -5.16 -20.40
C PRO A 166 -1.22 -3.86 -20.40
N VAL A 167 -0.54 -3.58 -19.29
CA VAL A 167 0.18 -2.33 -19.11
C VAL A 167 1.29 -2.51 -18.08
N ILE A 168 2.40 -1.81 -18.28
CA ILE A 168 3.41 -1.59 -17.27
C ILE A 168 3.63 -0.09 -17.15
N GLU A 169 3.20 0.50 -16.03
CA GLU A 169 3.22 1.94 -15.83
C GLU A 169 3.53 2.30 -14.38
N TRP A 170 4.07 3.50 -14.19
CA TRP A 170 4.24 4.08 -12.87
C TRP A 170 2.88 4.41 -12.25
N MET A 171 2.81 4.20 -10.94
CA MET A 171 1.71 4.69 -10.12
C MET A 171 2.26 5.28 -8.82
N THR A 172 1.44 6.07 -8.15
CA THR A 172 1.65 6.45 -6.75
C THR A 172 0.43 6.10 -5.93
N PHE A 173 0.62 5.75 -4.65
CA PHE A 173 -0.47 5.51 -3.72
C PHE A 173 -0.06 5.88 -2.29
N ASP A 174 -1.06 6.12 -1.46
CA ASP A 174 -0.89 6.14 -0.01
C ASP A 174 -1.41 4.81 0.56
N LEU A 175 -0.49 4.05 1.17
CA LEU A 175 -0.81 2.76 1.76
C LEU A 175 -1.66 2.92 3.02
N ASP A 176 -1.66 4.09 3.67
CA ASP A 176 -2.37 4.35 4.92
C ASP A 176 -3.72 5.07 4.73
N ALA A 177 -4.05 5.50 3.50
CA ALA A 177 -5.14 6.41 3.15
C ALA A 177 -6.48 6.16 3.87
N ASN A 178 -6.87 4.89 4.04
CA ASN A 178 -8.14 4.51 4.66
C ASN A 178 -7.98 3.52 5.82
N ARG A 179 -6.94 3.72 6.65
CA ARG A 179 -6.70 2.84 7.79
C ARG A 179 -7.79 2.94 8.86
N LYS A 180 -8.23 4.15 9.21
CA LYS A 180 -9.30 4.41 10.18
C LYS A 180 -10.66 4.54 9.47
N ARG A 181 -11.19 3.41 9.00
CA ARG A 181 -12.46 3.33 8.25
C ARG A 181 -13.52 2.55 9.03
N LYS A 182 -14.80 2.73 8.66
CA LYS A 182 -15.92 1.92 9.20
C LYS A 182 -15.88 0.47 8.70
N SER A 183 -15.64 0.28 7.40
CA SER A 183 -15.51 -1.03 6.76
C SER A 183 -14.70 -0.89 5.46
N VAL A 184 -14.17 -1.99 4.93
CA VAL A 184 -13.52 -2.00 3.61
C VAL A 184 -14.51 -1.54 2.53
N ALA A 185 -15.75 -2.01 2.59
CA ALA A 185 -16.82 -1.64 1.66
C ALA A 185 -17.07 -0.13 1.57
N ALA A 186 -16.93 0.59 2.70
CA ALA A 186 -17.24 2.02 2.78
C ALA A 186 -16.19 2.92 2.09
N VAL A 187 -15.00 2.39 1.80
CA VAL A 187 -13.87 3.19 1.28
C VAL A 187 -13.23 2.59 0.04
N ARG A 188 -13.51 1.32 -0.27
CA ARG A 188 -13.00 0.71 -1.51
C ARG A 188 -13.76 1.24 -2.71
N GLY A 189 -13.11 1.26 -3.87
CA GLY A 189 -13.72 1.71 -5.10
C GLY A 189 -12.75 1.67 -6.28
N PRO A 190 -13.02 2.40 -7.37
CA PRO A 190 -12.18 2.40 -8.57
C PRO A 190 -10.73 2.85 -8.33
N LYS A 191 -10.48 3.60 -7.25
CA LYS A 191 -9.12 4.04 -6.87
C LYS A 191 -8.39 3.05 -5.95
N SER A 192 -9.04 1.97 -5.52
CA SER A 192 -8.40 0.96 -4.66
C SER A 192 -7.43 0.10 -5.44
N LEU A 193 -6.35 -0.28 -4.78
CA LEU A 193 -5.35 -1.16 -5.38
C LEU A 193 -5.93 -2.57 -5.57
N ALA A 194 -5.65 -3.17 -6.73
CA ALA A 194 -5.90 -4.57 -7.06
C ALA A 194 -4.55 -5.28 -7.28
N ASP A 195 -4.18 -5.55 -8.53
CA ASP A 195 -2.89 -6.13 -8.92
C ASP A 195 -1.70 -5.27 -8.47
N GLU A 196 -1.88 -3.97 -8.35
CA GLU A 196 -0.82 -3.02 -7.96
C GLU A 196 -0.33 -3.28 -6.53
N GLY A 197 -1.20 -3.73 -5.63
CA GLY A 197 -0.81 -4.12 -4.28
C GLY A 197 0.00 -5.43 -4.27
N LEU A 198 -0.28 -6.35 -5.20
CA LEU A 198 0.52 -7.56 -5.39
C LEU A 198 1.89 -7.23 -5.99
N ALA A 199 1.92 -6.36 -7.01
CA ALA A 199 3.16 -5.83 -7.59
C ALA A 199 4.03 -5.19 -6.51
N PHE A 200 3.44 -4.30 -5.71
CA PHE A 200 4.09 -3.69 -4.56
C PHE A 200 4.69 -4.71 -3.59
N THR A 201 3.96 -5.79 -3.27
CA THR A 201 4.41 -6.81 -2.30
C THR A 201 5.78 -7.40 -2.65
N TRP A 202 6.03 -7.71 -3.92
CA TRP A 202 7.31 -8.29 -4.34
C TRP A 202 8.32 -7.25 -4.82
N LEU A 203 7.89 -6.02 -5.17
CA LEU A 203 8.79 -4.89 -5.44
C LEU A 203 9.38 -4.30 -4.16
N PHE A 204 8.65 -4.37 -3.03
CA PHE A 204 9.04 -3.84 -1.72
C PHE A 204 8.98 -4.92 -0.64
N PRO A 205 9.77 -6.01 -0.78
CA PRO A 205 9.73 -7.10 0.18
C PRO A 205 10.11 -6.69 1.60
N GLU A 206 10.94 -5.65 1.73
CA GLU A 206 11.32 -5.09 3.02
C GLU A 206 10.11 -4.51 3.76
N TYR A 207 9.15 -3.90 3.06
CA TYR A 207 7.91 -3.43 3.68
C TYR A 207 7.05 -4.60 4.16
N ALA A 208 6.80 -5.58 3.30
CA ALA A 208 5.97 -6.73 3.63
C ALA A 208 6.55 -7.54 4.81
N ALA A 209 7.88 -7.69 4.86
CA ALA A 209 8.59 -8.31 5.98
C ALA A 209 8.58 -7.48 7.27
N ALA A 210 8.31 -6.17 7.18
CA ALA A 210 8.30 -5.24 8.30
C ALA A 210 6.88 -4.93 8.84
N ILE A 211 5.82 -5.50 8.26
CA ILE A 211 4.45 -5.36 8.75
C ILE A 211 4.38 -5.75 10.24
N ASP A 212 3.85 -4.82 11.05
CA ASP A 212 3.71 -4.93 12.50
C ASP A 212 2.30 -4.57 13.00
N TYR A 213 1.37 -4.24 12.09
CA TYR A 213 -0.03 -3.90 12.37
C TYR A 213 -0.27 -2.60 13.16
N ASP A 214 0.79 -1.92 13.61
CA ASP A 214 0.73 -0.68 14.37
C ASP A 214 1.31 0.51 13.58
N LYS A 215 2.59 0.46 13.21
CA LYS A 215 3.22 1.52 12.40
C LYS A 215 3.21 1.17 10.92
N ARG A 216 3.10 -0.12 10.60
CA ARG A 216 3.17 -0.70 9.26
C ARG A 216 1.98 -1.64 9.10
N PRO A 217 0.83 -1.13 8.62
CA PRO A 217 -0.37 -1.92 8.49
C PRO A 217 -0.21 -3.02 7.43
N ALA A 218 -0.93 -4.11 7.63
CA ALA A 218 -1.32 -5.00 6.54
C ALA A 218 -2.29 -4.24 5.61
N TYR A 219 -2.56 -4.75 4.41
CA TYR A 219 -3.38 -3.99 3.46
C TYR A 219 -4.28 -4.87 2.61
N PHE A 220 -5.50 -4.40 2.42
CA PHE A 220 -6.46 -4.97 1.48
C PHE A 220 -6.14 -4.58 0.05
N LEU A 221 -6.39 -5.50 -0.87
CA LEU A 221 -6.42 -5.28 -2.31
C LEU A 221 -7.86 -4.91 -2.68
N GLY A 222 -8.30 -3.73 -2.24
CA GLY A 222 -9.70 -3.29 -2.31
C GLY A 222 -10.29 -3.20 -3.72
N GLY A 223 -9.45 -3.21 -4.76
CA GLY A 223 -9.88 -3.27 -6.15
C GLY A 223 -10.25 -4.69 -6.62
N TYR A 224 -10.07 -5.72 -5.78
CA TYR A 224 -10.52 -7.09 -6.04
C TYR A 224 -11.77 -7.46 -5.25
N GLU A 225 -12.53 -8.40 -5.82
CA GLU A 225 -13.57 -9.17 -5.15
C GLU A 225 -13.35 -10.66 -5.35
N LEU A 226 -13.59 -11.43 -4.28
CA LEU A 226 -13.40 -12.86 -4.27
C LEU A 226 -14.73 -13.59 -4.05
N ASN A 227 -15.01 -14.55 -4.90
CA ASN A 227 -16.20 -15.38 -4.87
C ASN A 227 -15.97 -16.65 -4.03
N VAL A 228 -15.93 -16.47 -2.71
CA VAL A 228 -15.97 -17.56 -1.74
C VAL A 228 -17.07 -17.24 -0.73
N PRO A 229 -18.34 -17.53 -1.05
CA PRO A 229 -19.42 -17.34 -0.09
C PRO A 229 -19.18 -18.31 1.08
N GLY A 230 -18.74 -17.78 2.22
CA GLY A 230 -18.63 -18.53 3.46
C GLY A 230 -20.01 -18.67 4.11
N GLY A 231 -20.37 -19.85 4.61
CA GLY A 231 -21.52 -20.04 5.49
C GLY A 231 -22.88 -19.59 4.96
N GLY A 232 -23.11 -19.66 3.64
CA GLY A 232 -24.37 -19.20 3.02
C GLY A 232 -24.45 -17.69 2.75
N GLY A 233 -23.34 -16.96 2.88
CA GLY A 233 -23.25 -15.56 2.48
C GLY A 233 -23.34 -15.34 0.97
N GLU A 234 -23.45 -14.08 0.55
CA GLU A 234 -23.49 -13.71 -0.86
C GLU A 234 -22.13 -13.90 -1.56
N PRO A 235 -22.11 -14.18 -2.88
CA PRO A 235 -20.90 -14.08 -3.70
C PRO A 235 -20.21 -12.71 -3.62
N TRP A 236 -18.91 -12.67 -3.91
CA TRP A 236 -18.12 -11.43 -4.11
C TRP A 236 -17.91 -10.55 -2.87
N GLN A 237 -18.11 -11.09 -1.68
CA GLN A 237 -18.04 -10.32 -0.44
C GLN A 237 -16.64 -10.36 0.22
N SER A 238 -15.76 -11.24 -0.23
CA SER A 238 -14.41 -11.32 0.31
C SER A 238 -13.43 -10.44 -0.48
N VAL A 239 -12.51 -9.80 0.23
CA VAL A 239 -11.48 -8.92 -0.33
C VAL A 239 -10.12 -9.51 -0.02
N PRO A 240 -9.29 -9.79 -1.04
CA PRO A 240 -7.92 -10.22 -0.83
C PRO A 240 -7.11 -9.20 -0.02
N TYR A 241 -6.13 -9.67 0.74
CA TYR A 241 -5.21 -8.82 1.49
C TYR A 241 -3.85 -9.48 1.66
N VAL A 242 -2.84 -8.63 1.90
CA VAL A 242 -1.47 -9.04 2.22
C VAL A 242 -1.21 -8.71 3.68
N ASN A 243 -0.70 -9.70 4.43
CA ASN A 243 -0.31 -9.51 5.82
C ASN A 243 0.94 -10.32 6.18
N ARG A 244 1.38 -10.18 7.43
CA ARG A 244 2.53 -10.91 7.96
C ARG A 244 2.20 -11.58 9.27
N ASP A 245 2.42 -12.87 9.36
CA ASP A 245 2.46 -13.54 10.65
C ASP A 245 3.68 -13.06 11.43
N THR A 246 3.47 -12.37 12.55
CA THR A 246 4.56 -11.83 13.37
C THR A 246 5.34 -12.91 14.10
N ASP A 247 4.70 -14.05 14.39
CA ASP A 247 5.30 -15.13 15.17
C ASP A 247 6.24 -15.95 14.30
N THR A 248 5.81 -16.27 13.07
CA THR A 248 6.61 -17.07 12.12
C THR A 248 7.39 -16.23 11.12
N GLY A 249 7.09 -14.93 11.03
CA GLY A 249 7.60 -14.03 10.01
C GLY A 249 7.09 -14.32 8.60
N ARG A 250 6.07 -15.17 8.43
CA ARG A 250 5.52 -15.53 7.12
C ARG A 250 4.73 -14.39 6.51
N VAL A 251 5.04 -14.04 5.27
CA VAL A 251 4.18 -13.17 4.45
C VAL A 251 3.04 -14.02 3.91
N ARG A 252 1.83 -13.49 4.03
CA ARG A 252 0.58 -14.20 3.74
C ARG A 252 -0.24 -13.44 2.71
N LEU A 253 -0.80 -14.18 1.77
CA LEU A 253 -1.83 -13.69 0.85
C LEU A 253 -3.14 -14.41 1.19
N ASN A 254 -4.14 -13.66 1.66
CA ASN A 254 -5.40 -14.18 2.20
C ASN A 254 -6.59 -13.31 1.75
N ALA A 255 -7.79 -13.56 2.24
CA ALA A 255 -8.96 -12.70 2.03
C ALA A 255 -9.85 -12.64 3.27
N ASN A 256 -10.56 -11.53 3.44
CA ASN A 256 -11.52 -11.34 4.53
C ASN A 256 -12.78 -10.65 4.04
N TRP A 257 -13.85 -10.73 4.81
CA TRP A 257 -15.11 -10.06 4.55
C TRP A 257 -14.94 -8.53 4.40
N HIS A 258 -15.52 -7.97 3.35
CA HIS A 258 -15.48 -6.52 3.05
C HIS A 258 -16.13 -5.63 4.13
N GLY A 259 -16.95 -6.21 5.01
CA GLY A 259 -17.48 -5.52 6.19
C GLY A 259 -16.44 -5.23 7.29
N SER A 260 -15.21 -5.76 7.20
CA SER A 260 -14.17 -5.57 8.22
C SER A 260 -13.74 -4.11 8.37
N GLY A 261 -13.81 -3.58 9.60
CA GLY A 261 -13.33 -2.25 9.98
C GLY A 261 -11.99 -2.24 10.73
N HIS A 262 -11.26 -3.36 10.77
CA HIS A 262 -10.04 -3.46 11.58
C HIS A 262 -8.94 -2.50 11.10
N SER A 263 -8.51 -1.60 12.00
CA SER A 263 -7.49 -0.58 11.75
C SER A 263 -6.07 -1.14 11.61
N SER A 264 -5.83 -2.40 12.00
CA SER A 264 -4.57 -3.11 11.72
C SER A 264 -4.32 -3.35 10.23
N TYR A 265 -5.36 -3.20 9.41
CA TYR A 265 -5.35 -3.32 7.97
C TYR A 265 -5.77 -2.01 7.34
N SER A 266 -5.07 -1.54 6.32
CA SER A 266 -5.49 -0.39 5.52
C SER A 266 -6.22 -0.82 4.24
N VAL A 267 -6.91 0.12 3.60
CA VAL A 267 -7.38 0.01 2.21
C VAL A 267 -6.66 1.11 1.43
N PRO A 268 -5.52 0.79 0.80
CA PRO A 268 -4.77 1.76 0.02
C PRO A 268 -5.59 2.33 -1.14
N ALA A 269 -5.26 3.56 -1.52
CA ALA A 269 -5.85 4.23 -2.67
C ALA A 269 -4.75 4.92 -3.48
N PHE A 270 -4.94 5.00 -4.80
CA PHE A 270 -4.07 5.80 -5.66
C PHE A 270 -3.98 7.24 -5.14
N GLY A 271 -2.75 7.77 -5.18
CA GLY A 271 -2.49 9.17 -4.88
C GLY A 271 -3.15 10.08 -5.91
N GLU A 272 -3.42 11.32 -5.51
CA GLU A 272 -3.76 12.40 -6.46
C GLU A 272 -2.55 12.82 -7.28
#